data_AF-A0A7J3M1C7-F1
#
_entry.id   AF-A0A7J3M1C7-F1
#
_cell.length_a   1.000
_cell.length_b   1.000
_cell.length_c   1.000
_cell.angle_alpha   90.00
_cell.angle_beta   90.00
_cell.angle_gamma   90.00
#
_symmetry.space_group_name_H-M   'P 1'
#
loop_
_entity.id
_entity.type
_entity.pdbx_description
1 polymer ?
#
loop_
_entity_poly.entity_id
_entity_poly.type
_entity_poly.pdbx_seq_one_letter_code
_entity_poly.pdbx_strand_id
1 'polypeptide(L)'
;MDELEAMMEELVKKVRFRDTISAILVSTAFVFFGILLLIVLDVIIVPLSIRGYVAIALLILTWVLMSIGVYLLITIPLPRRFKIVADSNGVVKLLEKGYSGKVFVSRETYRRLPPKVGLRLNLEILDADERELEKYRKQGEELAHALAIAKKLKAKIVSSRKGKIGGVEIITADELE
;
A
#
# COMPACT_ATOMS: atom_id res chain seq x y z
N MET A 1 -8.91 23.40 0.13
CA MET A 1 -7.64 22.71 0.38
C MET A 1 -7.56 22.57 1.88
N ASP A 2 -8.06 21.45 2.38
CA ASP A 2 -8.18 21.22 3.81
C ASP A 2 -6.76 20.95 4.35
N GLU A 3 -6.41 21.50 5.51
CA GLU A 3 -5.08 21.33 6.12
C GLU A 3 -4.66 19.85 6.23
N LEU A 4 -5.64 18.94 6.30
CA LEU A 4 -5.47 17.49 6.29
C LEU A 4 -4.87 16.95 4.98
N GLU A 5 -5.30 17.48 3.82
CA GLU A 5 -4.80 17.08 2.49
C GLU A 5 -3.35 17.51 2.30
N ALA A 6 -3.03 18.75 2.70
CA ALA A 6 -1.67 19.28 2.64
C ALA A 6 -0.72 18.45 3.53
N MET A 7 -1.16 18.09 4.75
CA MET A 7 -0.38 17.22 5.64
C MET A 7 -0.21 15.80 5.08
N MET A 8 -1.23 15.23 4.43
CA MET A 8 -1.13 13.91 3.79
C MET A 8 -0.17 13.90 2.61
N GLU A 9 -0.24 14.90 1.73
CA GLU A 9 0.65 15.00 0.57
C GLU A 9 2.12 15.15 1.01
N GLU A 10 2.36 15.96 2.05
CA GLU A 10 3.69 16.12 2.63
C GLU A 10 4.19 14.82 3.28
N LEU A 11 3.32 14.07 3.94
CA LEU A 11 3.64 12.74 4.48
C LEU A 11 4.03 11.77 3.36
N VAL A 12 3.27 11.73 2.26
CA VAL A 12 3.53 10.85 1.12
C VAL A 12 4.85 11.20 0.43
N LYS A 13 5.14 12.50 0.25
CA LYS A 13 6.44 12.95 -0.30
C LYS A 13 7.60 12.54 0.61
N LYS A 14 7.47 12.72 1.93
CA LYS A 14 8.49 12.29 2.91
C LYS A 14 8.71 10.79 2.89
N VAL A 15 7.64 10.00 2.79
CA VAL A 15 7.74 8.53 2.68
C VAL A 15 8.44 8.11 1.40
N ARG A 16 8.07 8.66 0.23
CA ARG A 16 8.71 8.33 -1.04
C ARG A 16 10.20 8.70 -1.03
N PHE A 17 10.54 9.88 -0.53
CA PHE A 17 11.94 10.32 -0.44
C PHE A 17 12.76 9.39 0.46
N ARG A 18 12.21 9.00 1.61
CA ARG A 18 12.80 8.01 2.52
C ARG A 18 12.98 6.65 1.85
N ASP A 19 11.95 6.15 1.16
CA ASP A 19 12.02 4.84 0.49
C ASP A 19 13.11 4.83 -0.59
N THR A 20 13.23 5.91 -1.34
CA THR A 20 14.32 6.11 -2.30
C THR A 20 15.68 6.12 -1.62
N ILE A 21 15.86 6.88 -0.53
CA ILE A 21 17.11 6.89 0.23
C ILE A 21 17.44 5.50 0.78
N SER A 22 16.46 4.82 1.35
CA SER A 22 16.62 3.49 1.92
C SER A 22 17.02 2.48 0.84
N ALA A 23 16.38 2.55 -0.32
CA ALA A 23 16.72 1.72 -1.47
C ALA A 23 18.14 2.00 -1.98
N ILE A 24 18.57 3.27 -2.03
CA ILE A 24 19.94 3.66 -2.40
C ILE A 24 20.95 3.11 -1.40
N LEU A 25 20.71 3.28 -0.09
CA LEU A 25 21.61 2.79 0.96
C LEU A 25 21.75 1.27 0.92
N VAL A 26 20.64 0.54 0.77
CA VAL A 26 20.64 -0.92 0.66
C VAL A 26 21.35 -1.37 -0.62
N SER A 27 21.06 -0.76 -1.77
CA SER A 27 21.71 -1.09 -3.04
C SER A 27 23.21 -0.83 -2.99
N THR A 28 23.62 0.29 -2.37
CA THR A 28 25.03 0.65 -2.18
C THR A 28 25.73 -0.35 -1.26
N ALA A 29 25.08 -0.80 -0.19
CA ALA A 29 25.60 -1.86 0.67
C ALA A 29 25.81 -3.17 -0.11
N PHE A 30 24.87 -3.57 -0.98
CA PHE A 30 25.04 -4.76 -1.83
C PHE A 30 26.23 -4.64 -2.79
N VAL A 31 26.45 -3.47 -3.37
CA VAL A 31 27.62 -3.23 -4.24
C VAL A 31 28.92 -3.38 -3.45
N PHE A 32 29.02 -2.78 -2.26
CA PHE A 32 30.20 -2.93 -1.39
C PHE A 32 30.43 -4.37 -0.96
N PHE A 33 29.36 -5.12 -0.67
CA PHE A 33 29.45 -6.55 -0.39
C PHE A 33 29.94 -7.35 -1.60
N GLY A 34 29.50 -7.01 -2.81
CA GLY A 34 30.01 -7.61 -4.04
C GLY A 34 31.50 -7.33 -4.24
N ILE A 35 31.96 -6.09 -4.03
CA ILE A 35 33.37 -5.72 -4.09
C ILE A 35 34.19 -6.51 -3.06
N LEU A 36 33.69 -6.60 -1.82
CA LEU A 36 34.31 -7.41 -0.78
C LEU A 36 34.50 -8.87 -1.23
N LEU A 37 33.46 -9.45 -1.83
CA LEU A 37 33.46 -10.84 -2.28
C LEU A 37 34.49 -11.05 -3.42
N LEU A 38 34.62 -10.10 -4.34
CA LEU A 38 35.63 -10.12 -5.39
C LEU A 38 37.06 -9.99 -4.85
N ILE A 39 37.28 -9.22 -3.77
CA ILE A 39 38.57 -9.12 -3.08
C ILE A 39 38.91 -10.43 -2.38
N VAL A 40 37.93 -11.07 -1.74
CA VAL A 40 38.11 -12.35 -1.02
C VAL A 40 38.37 -13.51 -1.99
N LEU A 41 37.73 -13.51 -3.16
CA LEU A 41 37.93 -14.50 -4.23
C LEU A 41 39.19 -14.28 -5.06
N ASP A 42 40.05 -13.31 -4.69
CA ASP A 42 41.27 -12.98 -5.43
C ASP A 42 41.02 -12.53 -6.90
N VAL A 43 39.78 -12.12 -7.23
CA VAL A 43 39.45 -11.54 -8.55
C VAL A 43 39.97 -10.11 -8.64
N ILE A 44 39.93 -9.36 -7.53
CA ILE A 44 40.56 -8.04 -7.41
C ILE A 44 41.85 -8.19 -6.61
N ILE A 45 42.99 -7.94 -7.26
CA ILE A 45 44.31 -8.11 -6.65
C ILE A 45 44.57 -6.94 -5.69
N VAL A 46 44.40 -7.22 -4.40
CA VAL A 46 44.79 -6.33 -3.30
C VAL A 46 46.03 -6.90 -2.60
N PRO A 47 47.06 -6.07 -2.32
CA PRO A 47 48.25 -6.52 -1.60
C PRO A 47 47.88 -7.21 -0.28
N LEU A 48 48.50 -8.37 -0.01
CA LEU A 48 48.25 -9.18 1.18
C LEU A 48 48.40 -8.41 2.50
N SER A 49 49.30 -7.43 2.54
CA SER A 49 49.58 -6.60 3.72
C SER A 49 48.38 -5.76 4.18
N ILE A 50 47.48 -5.38 3.27
CA ILE A 50 46.34 -4.50 3.57
C ILE A 50 44.98 -5.14 3.31
N ARG A 51 44.94 -6.31 2.64
CA ARG A 51 43.70 -7.00 2.26
C ARG A 51 42.74 -7.19 3.45
N GLY A 52 43.27 -7.62 4.60
CA GLY A 52 42.46 -7.81 5.81
C GLY A 52 41.83 -6.50 6.31
N TYR A 53 42.60 -5.42 6.35
CA TYR A 53 42.10 -4.11 6.76
C TYR A 53 41.05 -3.55 5.81
N VAL A 54 41.27 -3.69 4.50
CA VAL A 54 40.30 -3.27 3.47
C VAL A 54 39.00 -4.07 3.59
N ALA A 55 39.09 -5.38 3.81
CA ALA A 55 37.91 -6.23 3.98
C ALA A 55 37.11 -5.85 5.23
N ILE A 56 37.78 -5.62 6.36
CA ILE A 56 37.12 -5.20 7.61
C ILE A 56 36.45 -3.83 7.43
N ALA A 57 37.12 -2.86 6.80
CA ALA A 57 36.56 -1.54 6.54
C ALA A 57 35.30 -1.60 5.65
N LEU A 58 35.35 -2.39 4.57
CA LEU A 58 34.20 -2.60 3.69
C LEU A 58 33.04 -3.32 4.40
N LEU A 59 33.33 -4.30 5.25
CA LEU A 59 32.32 -4.99 6.06
C LEU A 59 31.62 -4.03 7.02
N ILE A 60 32.37 -3.21 7.75
CA ILE A 60 31.80 -2.21 8.66
C ILE A 60 30.93 -1.22 7.88
N LEU A 61 31.43 -0.70 6.76
CA LEU A 61 30.68 0.25 5.93
C LEU A 61 29.37 -0.34 5.40
N THR A 62 29.42 -1.57 4.89
CA THR A 62 28.25 -2.32 4.42
C THR A 62 27.24 -2.50 5.54
N TRP A 63 27.71 -2.90 6.73
CA TRP A 63 26.84 -3.13 7.88
C TRP A 63 26.13 -1.85 8.35
N VAL A 64 26.85 -0.72 8.40
CA VAL A 64 26.26 0.59 8.77
C VAL A 64 25.21 1.02 7.75
N LEU A 65 25.52 0.95 6.46
CA LEU A 65 24.58 1.34 5.38
C LEU A 65 23.31 0.49 5.41
N MET A 66 23.46 -0.83 5.59
CA MET A 66 22.34 -1.76 5.65
C MET A 66 21.48 -1.51 6.90
N SER A 67 22.12 -1.26 8.05
CA SER A 67 21.41 -0.99 9.31
C SER A 67 20.57 0.29 9.23
N ILE A 68 21.13 1.37 8.66
CA ILE A 68 20.40 2.63 8.46
C ILE A 68 19.26 2.45 7.45
N GLY A 69 19.54 1.79 6.32
CA GLY A 69 18.52 1.55 5.29
C GLY A 69 17.33 0.74 5.81
N VAL A 70 17.60 -0.34 6.56
CA VAL A 70 16.56 -1.17 7.17
C VAL A 70 15.82 -0.41 8.27
N TYR A 71 16.52 0.35 9.11
CA TYR A 71 15.91 1.18 10.16
C TYR A 71 14.92 2.18 9.58
N LEU A 72 15.27 2.87 8.49
CA LEU A 72 14.39 3.80 7.80
C LEU A 72 13.14 3.11 7.24
N LEU A 73 13.27 1.88 6.72
CA LEU A 73 12.13 1.10 6.24
C LEU A 73 11.18 0.67 7.37
N ILE A 74 11.70 0.27 8.53
CA ILE A 74 10.91 -0.28 9.64
C ILE A 74 10.18 0.82 10.42
N THR A 75 10.79 1.99 10.62
CA THR A 75 10.30 2.99 11.59
C THR A 75 9.06 3.77 11.17
N ILE A 76 8.69 3.80 9.88
CA ILE A 76 7.45 4.45 9.43
C ILE A 76 6.61 3.43 8.67
N PRO A 77 5.40 3.08 9.18
CA PRO A 77 4.52 2.15 8.49
C PRO A 77 4.20 2.71 7.12
N LEU A 78 4.37 1.87 6.08
CA LEU A 78 3.93 2.16 4.72
C LEU A 78 2.54 2.83 4.77
N PRO A 79 2.29 3.93 4.05
CA PRO A 79 0.95 4.50 3.96
C PRO A 79 0.05 3.36 3.54
N ARG A 80 -0.83 2.96 4.46
CA ARG A 80 -1.74 1.84 4.21
C ARG A 80 -2.52 2.26 2.98
N ARG A 81 -2.30 1.58 1.85
CA ARG A 81 -3.30 1.58 0.78
C ARG A 81 -4.55 1.04 1.45
N PHE A 82 -5.47 1.94 1.80
CA PHE A 82 -6.71 1.55 2.44
C PHE A 82 -7.35 0.52 1.52
N LYS A 83 -7.76 -0.62 2.07
CA LYS A 83 -8.60 -1.54 1.31
C LYS A 83 -9.88 -0.79 0.96
N ILE A 84 -10.33 -0.89 -0.27
CA ILE A 84 -11.48 -0.16 -0.77
C ILE A 84 -12.60 -1.14 -1.04
N VAL A 85 -13.73 -0.94 -0.38
CA VAL A 85 -14.98 -1.60 -0.75
C VAL A 85 -15.82 -0.60 -1.54
N ALA A 86 -16.47 -1.00 -2.61
CA ALA A 86 -17.29 -0.08 -3.40
C ALA A 86 -18.69 -0.64 -3.67
N ASP A 87 -19.69 0.25 -3.70
CA ASP A 87 -21.00 -0.05 -4.27
C ASP A 87 -20.97 0.10 -5.79
N SER A 88 -22.05 -0.27 -6.49
CA SER A 88 -22.10 -0.27 -7.95
C SER A 88 -21.77 1.11 -8.56
N ASN A 89 -22.28 2.18 -7.94
CA ASN A 89 -22.00 3.56 -8.34
C ASN A 89 -20.54 3.95 -8.09
N GLY A 90 -19.98 3.54 -6.95
CA GLY A 90 -18.59 3.75 -6.58
C GLY A 90 -17.64 3.06 -7.53
N VAL A 91 -17.92 1.82 -7.94
CA VAL A 91 -17.13 1.08 -8.92
C VAL A 91 -17.11 1.81 -10.27
N VAL A 92 -18.25 2.31 -10.75
CA VAL A 92 -18.32 3.05 -12.02
C VAL A 92 -17.49 4.33 -11.95
N LYS A 93 -17.60 5.10 -10.86
CA LYS A 93 -16.80 6.31 -10.67
C LYS A 93 -15.30 6.03 -10.53
N LEU A 94 -14.93 4.94 -9.85
CA LEU A 94 -13.54 4.48 -9.76
C LEU A 94 -12.97 4.11 -11.14
N LEU A 95 -13.80 3.53 -12.01
CA LEU A 95 -13.42 3.24 -13.40
C LEU A 95 -13.18 4.52 -14.20
N GLU A 96 -14.08 5.50 -14.09
CA GLU A 96 -13.97 6.80 -14.78
C GLU A 96 -12.69 7.55 -14.38
N LYS A 97 -12.29 7.44 -13.10
CA LYS A 97 -11.03 7.99 -12.59
C LYS A 97 -9.78 7.19 -12.94
N GLY A 98 -9.92 6.04 -13.59
CA GLY A 98 -8.79 5.18 -13.92
C GLY A 98 -8.10 4.58 -12.68
N TYR A 99 -8.84 4.34 -11.59
CA TYR A 99 -8.28 3.71 -10.40
C TYR A 99 -7.78 2.29 -10.73
N SER A 100 -6.49 2.06 -10.53
CA SER A 100 -5.82 0.79 -10.87
C SER A 100 -5.65 -0.17 -9.69
N GLY A 101 -6.09 0.23 -8.50
CA GLY A 101 -5.97 -0.60 -7.30
C GLY A 101 -7.04 -1.69 -7.23
N LYS A 102 -6.85 -2.58 -6.25
CA LYS A 102 -7.78 -3.69 -5.98
C LYS A 102 -9.02 -3.18 -5.26
N VAL A 103 -10.20 -3.48 -5.80
CA VAL A 103 -11.49 -3.05 -5.25
C VAL A 103 -12.27 -4.27 -4.80
N PHE A 104 -12.75 -4.26 -3.57
CA PHE A 104 -13.57 -5.32 -3.01
C PHE A 104 -15.04 -5.00 -3.24
N VAL A 105 -15.80 -5.97 -3.72
CA VAL A 105 -17.24 -5.81 -4.00
C VAL A 105 -18.01 -6.97 -3.39
N SER A 106 -19.26 -6.70 -3.00
CA SER A 106 -20.14 -7.79 -2.59
C SER A 106 -20.64 -8.58 -3.80
N ARG A 107 -21.04 -9.83 -3.59
CA ARG A 107 -21.69 -10.63 -4.65
C ARG A 107 -22.95 -9.96 -5.20
N GLU A 108 -23.70 -9.27 -4.35
CA GLU A 108 -24.90 -8.53 -4.73
C GLU A 108 -24.56 -7.32 -5.61
N THR A 109 -23.52 -6.56 -5.23
CA THR A 109 -23.00 -5.45 -6.02
C THR A 109 -22.48 -5.93 -7.38
N TYR A 110 -21.74 -7.04 -7.41
CA TYR A 110 -21.19 -7.58 -8.65
C TYR A 110 -22.28 -7.97 -9.68
N ARG A 111 -23.40 -8.52 -9.21
CA ARG A 111 -24.54 -8.87 -10.08
C ARG A 111 -25.19 -7.65 -10.75
N ARG A 112 -25.11 -6.47 -10.12
CA ARG A 112 -25.70 -5.22 -10.62
C ARG A 112 -24.75 -4.47 -11.57
N LEU A 113 -23.48 -4.87 -11.65
CA LEU A 113 -22.50 -4.20 -12.50
C LEU A 113 -22.62 -4.62 -13.97
N PRO A 114 -22.42 -3.68 -14.92
CA PRO A 114 -22.30 -4.03 -16.32
C PRO A 114 -21.08 -4.96 -16.55
N PRO A 115 -21.17 -6.00 -17.39
CA PRO A 115 -20.07 -6.95 -17.63
C PRO A 115 -18.75 -6.29 -18.06
N LYS A 116 -18.85 -5.16 -18.79
CA LYS A 116 -17.71 -4.37 -19.26
C LYS A 116 -16.90 -3.74 -18.11
N VAL A 117 -17.54 -3.45 -16.97
CA VAL A 117 -16.90 -2.85 -15.80
C VAL A 117 -16.11 -3.90 -15.02
N GLY A 118 -16.68 -5.11 -14.89
CA GLY A 118 -16.04 -6.22 -14.19
C GLY A 118 -14.74 -6.73 -14.83
N LEU A 119 -14.55 -6.48 -16.13
CA LEU A 119 -13.33 -6.87 -16.86
C LEU A 119 -12.22 -5.81 -16.83
N ARG A 120 -12.57 -4.54 -16.54
CA ARG A 120 -11.63 -3.42 -16.60
C ARG A 120 -11.05 -3.04 -15.25
N LEU A 121 -11.73 -3.40 -14.16
CA LEU A 121 -11.28 -3.17 -12.79
C LEU A 121 -10.83 -4.47 -12.12
N ASN A 122 -9.83 -4.37 -11.26
CA ASN A 122 -9.37 -5.49 -10.44
C ASN A 122 -10.33 -5.70 -9.26
N LEU A 123 -11.46 -6.35 -9.54
CA LEU A 123 -12.52 -6.63 -8.56
C LEU A 123 -12.28 -7.96 -7.83
N GLU A 124 -12.39 -7.95 -6.51
CA GLU A 124 -12.48 -9.17 -5.70
C GLU A 124 -13.87 -9.26 -5.06
N ILE A 125 -14.55 -10.37 -5.33
CA ILE A 125 -15.90 -10.62 -4.81
C ILE A 125 -15.76 -11.25 -3.43
N LEU A 126 -16.41 -10.65 -2.44
CA LEU A 126 -16.49 -11.17 -1.07
C LEU A 126 -17.95 -11.31 -0.64
N ASP A 127 -18.19 -12.36 0.15
CA ASP A 127 -19.47 -12.55 0.83
C ASP A 127 -19.44 -11.85 2.20
N ALA A 128 -20.53 -11.15 2.49
CA ALA A 128 -20.74 -10.50 3.78
C ALA A 128 -21.26 -11.52 4.81
N ASP A 129 -20.90 -11.32 6.08
CA ASP A 129 -21.46 -12.11 7.18
C ASP A 129 -22.90 -11.67 7.44
N GLU A 130 -23.83 -12.62 7.43
CA GLU A 130 -25.27 -12.39 7.65
C GLU A 130 -25.54 -11.70 8.99
N ARG A 131 -24.74 -11.99 10.03
CA ARG A 131 -24.91 -11.39 11.37
C ARG A 131 -24.57 -9.90 11.41
N GLU A 132 -23.62 -9.45 10.57
CA GLU A 132 -23.27 -8.03 10.46
C GLU A 132 -24.19 -7.31 9.49
N LEU A 133 -24.68 -7.98 8.45
CA LEU A 133 -25.66 -7.44 7.49
C LEU A 133 -26.92 -6.91 8.17
N GLU A 134 -27.48 -7.66 9.12
CA GLU A 134 -28.70 -7.27 9.82
C GLU A 134 -28.59 -5.91 10.53
N LYS A 135 -27.40 -5.57 11.03
CA LYS A 135 -27.13 -4.29 11.71
C LYS A 135 -27.20 -3.10 10.75
N TYR A 136 -26.94 -3.33 9.47
CA TYR A 136 -26.86 -2.29 8.44
C TYR A 136 -28.04 -2.30 7.45
N ARG A 137 -28.99 -3.24 7.56
CA ARG A 137 -30.17 -3.36 6.67
C ARG A 137 -30.95 -2.05 6.46
N LYS A 138 -30.99 -1.17 7.46
CA LYS A 138 -31.68 0.13 7.39
C LYS A 138 -31.08 1.09 6.34
N GLN A 139 -29.86 0.83 5.86
CA GLN A 139 -29.13 1.69 4.92
C GLN A 139 -29.36 1.32 3.45
N GLY A 140 -30.17 0.29 3.18
CA GLY A 140 -30.36 -0.30 1.86
C GLY A 140 -29.49 -1.54 1.67
N GLU A 141 -30.01 -2.52 0.94
CA GLU A 141 -29.43 -3.87 0.82
C GLU A 141 -27.98 -3.84 0.32
N GLU A 142 -27.72 -3.16 -0.80
CA GLU A 142 -26.39 -3.08 -1.39
C GLU A 142 -25.36 -2.37 -0.50
N LEU A 143 -25.76 -1.26 0.11
CA LEU A 143 -24.88 -0.51 1.02
C LEU A 143 -24.63 -1.29 2.31
N ALA A 144 -25.60 -2.06 2.79
CA ALA A 144 -25.44 -2.95 3.94
C ALA A 144 -24.40 -4.05 3.67
N HIS A 145 -24.43 -4.65 2.48
CA HIS A 145 -23.42 -5.62 2.05
C HIS A 145 -22.02 -5.00 1.98
N ALA A 146 -21.89 -3.80 1.40
CA ALA A 146 -20.62 -3.09 1.37
C ALA A 146 -20.11 -2.74 2.78
N LEU A 147 -21.00 -2.30 3.68
CA LEU A 147 -20.70 -1.97 5.08
C LEU A 147 -20.19 -3.17 5.88
N ALA A 148 -20.84 -4.32 5.75
CA ALA A 148 -20.44 -5.54 6.43
C ALA A 148 -19.03 -6.00 5.98
N ILE A 149 -18.75 -5.97 4.66
CA ILE A 149 -17.43 -6.33 4.12
C ILE A 149 -16.37 -5.31 4.58
N ALA A 150 -16.70 -4.02 4.53
CA ALA A 150 -15.76 -2.97 4.88
C ALA A 150 -15.33 -3.04 6.34
N LYS A 151 -16.27 -3.33 7.24
CA LYS A 151 -15.98 -3.55 8.66
C LYS A 151 -15.07 -4.74 8.90
N LYS A 152 -15.31 -5.87 8.22
CA LYS A 152 -14.46 -7.08 8.29
C LYS A 152 -13.03 -6.79 7.84
N LEU A 153 -12.87 -6.00 6.78
CA LEU A 153 -11.57 -5.68 6.18
C LEU A 153 -10.87 -4.46 6.78
N LYS A 154 -11.54 -3.71 7.68
CA LYS A 154 -11.12 -2.37 8.12
C LYS A 154 -10.83 -1.46 6.93
N ALA A 155 -11.74 -1.49 5.96
CA ALA A 155 -11.68 -0.80 4.67
C ALA A 155 -12.53 0.47 4.67
N LYS A 156 -12.26 1.38 3.73
CA LYS A 156 -13.14 2.52 3.42
C LYS A 156 -14.13 2.10 2.35
N ILE A 157 -15.33 2.70 2.37
CA ILE A 157 -16.35 2.48 1.34
C ILE A 157 -16.33 3.63 0.35
N VAL A 158 -16.34 3.32 -0.94
CA VAL A 158 -16.56 4.29 -2.01
C VAL A 158 -18.01 4.19 -2.46
N SER A 159 -18.74 5.28 -2.29
CA SER A 159 -20.14 5.39 -2.67
C SER A 159 -20.45 6.79 -3.20
N SER A 160 -21.66 6.99 -3.71
CA SER A 160 -22.19 8.32 -4.04
C SER A 160 -22.51 9.15 -2.80
N ARG A 161 -22.67 8.51 -1.63
CA ARG A 161 -22.97 9.17 -0.35
C ARG A 161 -21.70 9.31 0.49
N LYS A 162 -21.52 10.46 1.15
CA LYS A 162 -20.45 10.69 2.13
C LYS A 162 -21.00 10.54 3.54
N GLY A 163 -20.22 9.94 4.43
CA GLY A 163 -20.57 9.85 5.84
C GLY A 163 -19.82 8.78 6.61
N LYS A 164 -20.22 8.56 7.86
CA LYS A 164 -19.65 7.52 8.72
C LYS A 164 -20.77 6.70 9.34
N ILE A 165 -20.78 5.39 9.10
CA ILE A 165 -21.84 4.48 9.58
C ILE A 165 -21.18 3.32 10.33
N GLY A 166 -21.55 3.15 11.61
CA GLY A 166 -21.07 2.03 12.43
C GLY A 166 -19.55 1.89 12.51
N GLY A 167 -18.83 3.02 12.47
CA GLY A 167 -17.37 3.06 12.52
C GLY A 167 -16.65 2.94 11.17
N VAL A 168 -17.38 2.68 10.08
CA VAL A 168 -16.83 2.61 8.71
C VAL A 168 -16.98 3.97 8.04
N GLU A 169 -15.91 4.44 7.41
CA GLU A 169 -15.88 5.69 6.66
C GLU A 169 -16.33 5.46 5.22
N ILE A 170 -17.29 6.28 4.77
CA ILE A 170 -17.82 6.29 3.41
C ILE A 170 -17.33 7.58 2.76
N ILE A 171 -16.51 7.40 1.73
CA ILE A 171 -15.89 8.46 0.94
C ILE A 171 -16.48 8.46 -0.47
N THR A 172 -16.40 9.60 -1.14
CA THR A 172 -16.67 9.66 -2.58
C THR A 172 -15.41 9.25 -3.35
N ALA A 173 -15.57 8.91 -4.63
CA ALA A 173 -14.41 8.67 -5.50
C ALA A 173 -13.51 9.90 -5.67
N ASP A 174 -14.02 11.09 -5.30
CA ASP A 174 -13.27 12.35 -5.32
C ASP A 174 -12.30 12.51 -4.16
N GLU A 175 -12.57 11.84 -3.05
CA GLU A 175 -11.78 11.88 -1.82
C GLU A 175 -10.79 10.71 -1.73
N LEU A 176 -10.57 10.02 -2.84
CA LEU A 176 -9.74 8.82 -2.91
C LEU A 176 -8.26 9.12 -3.22
N GLU A 177 -7.95 10.36 -3.59
CA GLU A 177 -6.61 10.84 -3.98
C GLU A 177 -5.80 11.34 -2.77
#